data_AF-A0A959GZQ9-F1
#
_entry.id   AF-A0A959GZQ9-F1
#
_cell.length_a   1.000
_cell.length_b   1.000
_cell.length_c   1.000
_cell.angle_alpha   90.00
_cell.angle_beta   90.00
_cell.angle_gamma   90.00
#
_symmetry.space_group_name_H-M   'P 1'
#
loop_
_entity.id
_entity.type
_entity.pdbx_description
1 polymer ?
#
loop_
_entity_poly.entity_id
_entity_poly.type
_entity_poly.pdbx_seq_one_letter_code
_entity_poly.pdbx_strand_id
1 'polypeptide(L)'
;MLIRSLPILLFTAGLSGMLKGQPATDAGDRLETAFSLAQRFLTTHPDSAAIYAASAVQLAREAGNARRGADAALLAGDIAARAGRAKEALAYYGKAWESAGSITYT
;
A
#
# COMPACT_ATOMS: atom_id res chain seq x y z
N MET A 1 59.36 23.07 -8.40
CA MET A 1 58.29 23.00 -9.43
C MET A 1 58.12 21.55 -9.87
N LEU A 2 57.01 20.91 -9.54
CA LEU A 2 56.15 20.10 -10.44
C LEU A 2 55.15 19.29 -9.59
N ILE A 3 53.96 19.85 -9.41
CA ILE A 3 52.76 19.10 -9.01
C ILE A 3 52.24 18.47 -10.30
N ARG A 4 52.28 17.13 -10.41
CA ARG A 4 51.59 16.40 -11.48
C ARG A 4 50.26 15.89 -10.95
N SER A 5 49.25 16.75 -10.94
CA SER A 5 47.85 16.37 -10.73
C SER A 5 47.32 15.71 -12.01
N LEU A 6 47.03 14.41 -11.94
CA LEU A 6 46.17 13.73 -12.92
C LEU A 6 44.70 14.08 -12.62
N PRO A 7 43.86 14.40 -13.62
CA PRO A 7 42.42 14.44 -13.44
C PRO A 7 41.86 13.00 -13.48
N ILE A 8 41.32 12.54 -12.35
CA ILE A 8 40.52 11.32 -12.29
C ILE A 8 39.14 11.67 -12.87
N LEU A 9 39.00 11.52 -14.17
CA LEU A 9 37.73 11.44 -14.87
C LEU A 9 37.58 9.98 -15.30
N LEU A 10 36.74 9.20 -14.60
CA LEU A 10 35.96 8.11 -15.17
C LEU A 10 35.12 7.42 -14.08
N PHE A 11 33.84 7.28 -14.40
CA PHE A 11 32.93 6.27 -13.84
C PHE A 11 32.26 6.52 -12.48
N THR A 12 31.45 7.56 -12.39
CA THR A 12 30.23 7.55 -11.56
C THR A 12 28.95 7.67 -12.39
N ALA A 13 29.00 7.25 -13.66
CA ALA A 13 27.83 7.06 -14.50
C ALA A 13 27.35 5.60 -14.37
N GLY A 14 26.76 5.25 -13.23
CA GLY A 14 26.32 3.87 -12.99
C GLY A 14 25.33 3.66 -11.84
N LEU A 15 24.87 4.71 -11.15
CA LEU A 15 23.93 4.55 -10.03
C LEU A 15 22.73 5.50 -10.09
N SER A 16 22.38 6.03 -11.27
CA SER A 16 21.13 6.80 -11.46
C SER A 16 20.04 6.00 -12.19
N GLY A 17 20.32 4.75 -12.59
CA GLY A 17 19.37 3.87 -13.28
C GLY A 17 18.59 2.90 -12.39
N MET A 18 19.02 2.68 -11.14
CA MET A 18 18.52 1.58 -10.29
C MET A 18 17.40 2.00 -9.31
N LEU A 19 16.92 3.24 -9.40
CA LEU A 19 15.87 3.80 -8.55
C LEU A 19 14.63 4.30 -9.33
N LYS A 20 14.46 3.85 -10.58
CA LYS A 20 13.21 4.07 -11.34
C LYS A 20 12.19 2.93 -11.17
N GLY A 21 12.51 1.93 -10.35
CA GLY A 21 11.80 0.64 -10.33
C GLY A 21 11.07 0.24 -9.05
N GLN A 22 11.01 1.03 -7.97
CA GLN A 22 10.41 0.53 -6.70
C GLN A 22 9.29 1.37 -6.05
N PRO A 23 8.40 2.10 -6.75
CA PRO A 23 7.18 2.58 -6.11
C PRO A 23 6.22 1.41 -5.79
N ALA A 24 6.11 0.42 -6.68
CA ALA A 24 5.19 -0.72 -6.50
C ALA A 24 5.67 -1.72 -5.43
N THR A 25 6.98 -1.94 -5.30
CA THR A 25 7.56 -2.82 -4.28
C THR A 25 7.44 -2.19 -2.89
N ASP A 26 7.77 -0.90 -2.77
CA ASP A 26 7.64 -0.16 -1.51
C ASP A 26 6.18 0.04 -1.09
N ALA A 27 5.27 0.35 -2.03
CA ALA A 27 3.85 0.43 -1.73
C ALA A 27 3.26 -0.93 -1.36
N GLY A 28 3.72 -2.02 -1.99
CA GLY A 28 3.33 -3.39 -1.67
C GLY A 28 3.75 -3.82 -0.26
N ASP A 29 4.99 -3.52 0.13
CA ASP A 29 5.50 -3.84 1.48
C ASP A 29 4.77 -3.01 2.56
N ARG A 30 4.53 -1.73 2.28
CA ARG A 30 3.73 -0.85 3.15
C ARG A 30 2.28 -1.32 3.25
N LEU A 31 1.70 -1.80 2.15
CA LEU A 31 0.36 -2.38 2.11
C LEU A 31 0.26 -3.59 3.03
N GLU A 32 1.16 -4.55 2.90
CA GLU A 32 1.16 -5.76 3.74
C GLU A 32 1.34 -5.43 5.22
N THR A 33 2.19 -4.44 5.52
CA THR A 33 2.39 -3.94 6.88
C THR A 33 1.12 -3.31 7.44
N ALA A 34 0.51 -2.38 6.70
CA ALA A 34 -0.73 -1.72 7.11
C ALA A 34 -1.87 -2.71 7.30
N PHE A 35 -2.02 -3.67 6.38
CA PHE A 35 -3.04 -4.71 6.47
C PHE A 35 -2.84 -5.62 7.69
N SER A 36 -1.59 -5.99 8.00
CA SER A 36 -1.26 -6.79 9.18
C SER A 36 -1.52 -6.05 10.50
N LEU A 37 -1.21 -4.75 10.55
CA LEU A 37 -1.52 -3.91 11.71
C LEU A 37 -3.03 -3.77 11.91
N ALA A 38 -3.79 -3.55 10.84
CA ALA A 38 -5.24 -3.47 10.89
C ALA A 38 -5.87 -4.74 11.49
N GLN A 39 -5.43 -5.92 11.07
CA GLN A 39 -5.92 -7.20 11.61
C GLN A 39 -5.59 -7.36 13.09
N ARG A 40 -4.37 -7.01 13.51
CA ARG A 40 -3.94 -7.13 14.91
C ARG A 40 -4.72 -6.20 15.83
N PHE A 41 -5.01 -4.99 15.38
CA PHE A 41 -5.73 -4.00 16.17
C PHE A 41 -7.24 -4.18 16.13
N LEU A 42 -7.78 -5.06 15.28
CA LEU A 42 -9.22 -5.25 15.08
C LEU A 42 -9.98 -5.48 16.40
N THR A 43 -9.41 -6.24 17.32
CA THR A 43 -10.06 -6.62 18.59
C THR A 43 -9.61 -5.78 19.78
N THR A 44 -8.46 -5.12 19.69
CA THR A 44 -7.84 -4.40 20.82
C THR A 44 -7.98 -2.89 20.71
N HIS A 45 -7.90 -2.34 19.49
CA HIS A 45 -7.93 -0.91 19.21
C HIS A 45 -8.65 -0.65 17.88
N PRO A 46 -9.99 -0.73 17.84
CA PRO A 46 -10.76 -0.69 16.60
C PRO A 46 -10.59 0.62 15.81
N ASP A 47 -10.34 1.74 16.48
CA ASP A 47 -10.08 3.03 15.82
C ASP A 47 -8.72 3.03 15.09
N SER A 48 -7.69 2.44 15.71
CA SER A 48 -6.40 2.26 15.06
C SER A 48 -6.51 1.28 13.89
N ALA A 49 -7.27 0.20 14.06
CA ALA A 49 -7.54 -0.75 12.99
C ALA A 49 -8.18 -0.07 11.78
N ALA A 50 -9.13 0.85 12.00
CA ALA A 50 -9.79 1.61 10.93
C ALA A 50 -8.80 2.46 10.13
N ILE A 51 -7.88 3.14 10.81
CA ILE A 51 -6.84 3.96 10.18
C ILE A 51 -5.92 3.09 9.30
N TYR A 52 -5.43 1.97 9.85
CA TYR A 52 -4.55 1.07 9.10
C TYR A 52 -5.27 0.38 7.94
N ALA A 53 -6.55 0.01 8.10
CA ALA A 53 -7.33 -0.60 7.03
C ALA A 53 -7.59 0.40 5.89
N ALA A 54 -7.92 1.66 6.20
CA ALA A 54 -8.07 2.71 5.19
C ALA A 54 -6.73 2.98 4.46
N SER A 55 -5.62 3.00 5.19
CA SER A 55 -4.28 3.13 4.60
C SER A 55 -3.95 1.95 3.67
N ALA A 56 -4.29 0.72 4.06
CA ALA A 56 -4.13 -0.46 3.20
C ALA A 56 -4.95 -0.34 1.91
N VAL A 57 -6.19 0.16 1.95
CA VAL A 57 -6.99 0.38 0.73
C VAL A 57 -6.30 1.37 -0.23
N GLN A 58 -5.72 2.45 0.31
CA GLN A 58 -4.98 3.45 -0.49
C GLN A 58 -3.72 2.84 -1.11
N LEU A 59 -2.89 2.18 -0.29
CA LEU A 59 -1.62 1.58 -0.72
C LEU A 59 -1.84 0.45 -1.74
N ALA A 60 -2.94 -0.29 -1.64
CA ALA A 60 -3.28 -1.30 -2.64
C ALA A 60 -3.54 -0.71 -4.03
N ARG A 61 -4.11 0.50 -4.11
CA ARG A 61 -4.29 1.22 -5.38
C ARG A 61 -2.96 1.70 -5.93
N GLU A 62 -2.11 2.25 -5.07
CA GLU A 62 -0.76 2.72 -5.44
C GLU A 62 0.14 1.57 -5.92
N ALA A 63 0.01 0.40 -5.29
CA ALA A 63 0.72 -0.83 -5.68
C ALA A 63 0.10 -1.55 -6.88
N GLY A 64 -1.07 -1.10 -7.38
CA GLY A 64 -1.80 -1.79 -8.45
C GLY A 64 -2.29 -3.20 -8.06
N ASN A 65 -2.42 -3.49 -6.77
CA ASN A 65 -2.80 -4.80 -6.25
C ASN A 65 -4.30 -4.86 -5.95
N ALA A 66 -5.10 -5.09 -6.99
CA ALA A 66 -6.56 -5.14 -6.90
C ALA A 66 -7.07 -6.23 -5.92
N ARG A 67 -6.37 -7.39 -5.86
CA ARG A 67 -6.72 -8.47 -4.94
C ARG A 67 -6.58 -8.02 -3.49
N ARG A 68 -5.44 -7.44 -3.16
CA ARG A 68 -5.18 -6.99 -1.79
C ARG A 68 -5.99 -5.75 -1.43
N GLY A 69 -6.32 -4.92 -2.41
CA GLY A 69 -7.27 -3.81 -2.26
C GLY A 69 -8.67 -4.29 -1.91
N ALA A 70 -9.13 -5.40 -2.48
CA ALA A 70 -10.41 -6.01 -2.13
C ALA A 70 -10.42 -6.51 -0.68
N ASP A 71 -9.37 -7.24 -0.27
CA ASP A 71 -9.22 -7.73 1.11
C ASP A 71 -9.18 -6.56 2.12
N ALA A 72 -8.40 -5.52 1.84
CA ALA A 72 -8.28 -4.33 2.69
C ALA A 72 -9.62 -3.58 2.81
N ALA A 73 -10.37 -3.47 1.71
CA ALA A 73 -11.67 -2.83 1.70
C ALA A 73 -12.71 -3.66 2.49
N LEU A 74 -12.68 -4.99 2.39
CA LEU A 74 -13.49 -5.89 3.21
C LEU A 74 -13.21 -5.67 4.70
N LEU A 75 -11.93 -5.65 5.09
CA LEU A 75 -11.52 -5.42 6.47
C LEU A 75 -11.97 -4.04 6.99
N ALA A 76 -11.82 -3.00 6.19
CA ALA A 76 -12.29 -1.65 6.54
C ALA A 76 -13.82 -1.60 6.70
N GLY A 77 -14.55 -2.30 5.83
CA GLY A 77 -16.00 -2.43 5.92
C GLY A 77 -16.45 -3.11 7.21
N ASP A 78 -15.80 -4.21 7.58
CA ASP A 78 -16.06 -4.94 8.81
C ASP A 78 -15.77 -4.11 10.07
N ILE A 79 -14.70 -3.33 10.06
CA ILE A 79 -14.36 -2.43 11.16
C ILE A 79 -15.43 -1.34 11.30
N ALA A 80 -15.83 -0.72 10.19
CA ALA A 80 -16.87 0.30 10.18
C ALA A 80 -18.23 -0.26 10.64
N ALA A 81 -18.58 -1.48 10.22
CA ALA A 81 -19.82 -2.17 10.63
C ALA A 81 -19.83 -2.43 12.15
N ARG A 82 -18.73 -2.95 12.71
CA ARG A 82 -18.59 -3.16 14.16
C ARG A 82 -18.65 -1.86 14.96
N ALA A 83 -18.20 -0.75 14.38
CA ALA A 83 -18.31 0.59 14.97
C ALA A 83 -19.70 1.25 14.79
N GLY A 84 -20.69 0.55 14.23
CA GLY A 84 -22.04 1.09 13.96
C GLY A 84 -22.09 2.08 12.79
N ARG A 85 -21.01 2.25 12.03
CA ARG A 85 -20.91 3.16 10.88
C ARG A 85 -21.38 2.50 9.59
N ALA A 86 -22.67 2.13 9.55
CA ALA A 86 -23.25 1.33 8.47
C ALA A 86 -23.07 1.91 7.05
N LYS A 87 -23.18 3.24 6.89
CA LYS A 87 -22.98 3.90 5.59
C LYS A 87 -21.54 3.76 5.07
N GLU A 88 -20.58 3.90 5.98
CA GLU A 88 -19.16 3.78 5.64
C GLU A 88 -18.79 2.33 5.34
N ALA A 89 -19.34 1.38 6.10
CA ALA A 89 -19.18 -0.05 5.83
C ALA A 89 -19.67 -0.42 4.43
N LEU A 90 -20.85 0.05 4.04
CA LEU A 90 -21.41 -0.19 2.71
C LEU A 90 -20.51 0.37 1.60
N ALA A 91 -19.94 1.56 1.79
CA ALA A 91 -19.02 2.14 0.82
C ALA A 91 -17.75 1.30 0.66
N TYR A 92 -17.22 0.75 1.74
CA TYR A 92 -16.05 -0.15 1.70
C TYR A 92 -16.38 -1.50 1.07
N TYR A 93 -17.52 -2.11 1.40
CA TYR A 93 -17.96 -3.34 0.74
C TYR A 93 -18.19 -3.14 -0.77
N GLY A 94 -18.72 -1.99 -1.18
CA GLY A 94 -18.83 -1.62 -2.59
C GLY A 94 -17.47 -1.56 -3.29
N LYS A 95 -16.46 -0.93 -2.67
CA LYS A 95 -15.07 -0.92 -3.19
C LYS A 95 -14.47 -2.32 -3.28
N ALA A 96 -14.71 -3.17 -2.28
CA ALA A 96 -14.22 -4.55 -2.29
C ALA A 96 -14.83 -5.34 -3.47
N TRP A 97 -16.14 -5.17 -3.70
CA TRP A 97 -16.85 -5.79 -4.81
C TRP A 97 -16.36 -5.31 -6.17
N GLU A 98 -16.17 -3.99 -6.34
CA GLU A 98 -15.64 -3.41 -7.58
C GLU A 98 -14.24 -3.94 -7.89
N SER A 99 -13.37 -3.98 -6.88
CA SER A 99 -12.00 -4.49 -7.02
C SER A 99 -11.99 -6.00 -7.31
N ALA A 100 -12.91 -6.78 -6.75
CA ALA A 100 -13.07 -8.21 -7.06
C ALA A 100 -13.62 -8.46 -8.48
N GLY A 101 -14.58 -7.64 -8.92
CA GLY A 101 -15.09 -7.65 -10.28
C GLY A 101 -13.99 -7.36 -11.30
N SER A 102 -13.10 -6.41 -11.02
CA SER A 102 -11.95 -6.08 -11.87
C SER A 102 -10.97 -7.24 -12.06
N ILE A 103 -10.89 -8.20 -11.13
CA ILE A 103 -10.00 -9.37 -11.24
C ILE A 103 -10.57 -10.44 -12.19
N THR A 104 -11.89 -10.41 -12.44
CA THR A 104 -12.58 -11.45 -13.22
C THR A 104 -12.63 -11.13 -14.72
N TYR A 105 -12.28 -9.91 -15.13
CA TYR A 105 -12.38 -9.44 -16.52
C TYR A 105 -11.03 -9.27 -17.25
N THR A 106 -9.92 -9.70 -16.65
CA THR A 106 -8.57 -9.72 -17.26
C THR A 106 -8.08 -11.13 -17.46
#